data_AF-A0A2T6M0S9-F1
#
_entry.id   AF-A0A2T6M0S9-F1
#
_cell.length_a   1.000
_cell.length_b   1.000
_cell.length_c   1.000
_cell.angle_alpha   90.00
_cell.angle_beta   90.00
_cell.angle_gamma   90.00
#
_symmetry.space_group_name_H-M   'P 1'
#
loop_
_entity.id
_entity.type
_entity.pdbx_description
1 polymer ?
#
loop_
_entity_poly.entity_id
_entity_poly.type
_entity_poly.pdbx_seq_one_letter_code
_entity_poly.pdbx_strand_id
1 'polypeptide(L)'
;MDMHHSFSPSAEWRAARESELEFIEMARAIRDLARELGVAPDQAVDRLAERGLHAALSLLAEQAGPTVEARFLQRRAQAATTHRPL
;
A
#
# COMPACT_ATOMS: atom_id res chain seq x y z
N MET A 1 -7.45 31.20 32.49
CA MET A 1 -7.44 31.44 31.03
C MET A 1 -6.86 30.21 30.39
N ASP A 2 -7.73 29.29 29.99
CA ASP A 2 -7.32 28.05 29.34
C ASP A 2 -6.86 28.36 27.92
N MET A 3 -5.54 28.36 27.70
CA MET A 3 -4.96 28.32 26.36
C MET A 3 -5.20 26.94 25.78
N HIS A 4 -6.32 26.78 25.07
CA HIS A 4 -6.48 25.68 24.12
C HIS A 4 -5.43 25.87 23.02
N HIS A 5 -4.27 25.24 23.17
CA HIS A 5 -3.30 25.07 22.10
C HIS A 5 -3.91 24.15 21.05
N SER A 6 -4.62 24.74 20.08
CA SER A 6 -4.97 24.07 18.83
C SER A 6 -3.67 23.75 18.09
N PHE A 7 -3.16 22.53 18.28
CA PHE A 7 -2.02 22.01 17.54
C PHE A 7 -2.47 21.85 16.08
N SER A 8 -2.19 22.84 15.24
CA SER A 8 -2.39 22.73 13.79
C SER A 8 -1.19 22.00 13.20
N PRO A 9 -1.35 20.81 12.62
CA PRO A 9 -0.21 20.06 12.11
C PRO A 9 0.47 20.81 10.95
N SER A 10 1.80 20.86 10.98
CA SER A 10 2.59 21.42 9.89
C SER A 10 2.31 20.69 8.57
N ALA A 11 2.61 21.35 7.45
CA ALA A 11 2.48 20.72 6.13
C ALA A 11 3.30 19.43 6.01
N GLU A 12 4.50 19.40 6.62
CA GLU A 12 5.37 18.23 6.67
C GLU A 12 4.74 17.05 7.42
N TRP A 13 4.06 17.32 8.56
CA TRP A 13 3.35 16.28 9.30
C TRP A 13 2.21 15.67 8.48
N ARG A 14 1.46 16.51 7.76
CA ARG A 14 0.38 16.05 6.88
C ARG A 14 0.91 15.18 5.75
N ALA A 15 1.98 15.62 5.08
CA ALA A 15 2.63 14.85 4.02
C ALA A 15 3.21 13.51 4.51
N ALA A 16 3.83 13.49 5.68
CA ALA A 16 4.35 12.27 6.29
C ALA A 16 3.21 11.28 6.62
N ARG A 17 2.09 11.79 7.14
CA ARG A 17 0.91 10.97 7.43
C ARG A 17 0.24 10.44 6.16
N GLU A 18 0.16 11.23 5.10
CA GLU A 18 -0.35 10.76 3.80
C GLU A 18 0.54 9.65 3.23
N SER A 19 1.86 9.79 3.34
CA SER A 19 2.82 8.76 2.92
C SER A 19 2.69 7.47 3.74
N GLU A 20 2.48 7.57 5.06
CA GLU A 20 2.23 6.41 5.93
C GLU A 20 0.94 5.69 5.56
N LEU A 21 -0.14 6.44 5.28
CA LEU A 21 -1.40 5.86 4.84
C LEU A 21 -1.26 5.15 3.49
N GLU A 22 -0.58 5.75 2.52
CA GLU A 22 -0.31 5.11 1.23
C GLU A 22 0.48 3.81 1.42
N PHE A 23 1.48 3.81 2.31
CA PHE A 23 2.24 2.59 2.60
C PHE A 23 1.35 1.49 3.21
N ILE A 24 0.48 1.83 4.17
CA ILE A 24 -0.44 0.88 4.80
C ILE A 24 -1.41 0.29 3.77
N GLU A 25 -1.94 1.12 2.87
CA GLU A 25 -2.83 0.68 1.79
C GLU A 25 -2.10 -0.25 0.81
N MET A 26 -0.87 0.09 0.44
CA MET A 26 -0.04 -0.76 -0.41
C MET A 26 0.29 -2.10 0.25
N ALA A 27 0.66 -2.09 1.53
CA ALA A 27 0.94 -3.33 2.29
C ALA A 27 -0.31 -4.22 2.39
N ARG A 28 -1.50 -3.63 2.57
CA ARG A 28 -2.78 -4.36 2.55
C ARG A 28 -3.01 -5.00 1.18
N ALA A 29 -2.88 -4.23 0.10
CA ALA A 29 -3.09 -4.73 -1.26
C ALA A 29 -2.12 -5.87 -1.62
N ILE A 30 -0.84 -5.75 -1.25
CA ILE A 30 0.16 -6.80 -1.48
C ILE A 30 -0.13 -8.05 -0.65
N ARG A 31 -0.48 -7.90 0.62
CA ARG A 31 -0.85 -9.03 1.49
C ARG A 31 -2.05 -9.81 0.94
N ASP A 32 -3.08 -9.11 0.51
CA ASP A 32 -4.29 -9.76 -0.01
C ASP A 32 -4.02 -10.43 -1.37
N LEU A 33 -3.21 -9.80 -2.22
CA LEU A 33 -2.75 -10.43 -3.46
C LEU A 33 -1.92 -11.69 -3.19
N ALA A 34 -0.99 -11.65 -2.24
CA ALA A 34 -0.19 -12.81 -1.86
C ALA A 34 -1.07 -13.99 -1.38
N ARG A 35 -2.05 -13.71 -0.51
CA ARG A 35 -3.00 -14.72 -0.01
C ARG A 35 -3.75 -15.42 -1.14
N GLU A 36 -4.27 -14.65 -2.09
CA GLU A 36 -5.02 -15.20 -3.23
C GLU A 36 -4.16 -16.05 -4.18
N LEU A 37 -2.87 -15.73 -4.26
CA LEU A 37 -1.90 -16.46 -5.08
C LEU A 37 -1.31 -17.67 -4.35
N GLY A 38 -1.70 -17.90 -3.08
CA GLY A 38 -1.13 -18.96 -2.24
C GLY A 38 0.32 -18.71 -1.80
N VAL A 39 0.79 -17.46 -1.91
CA VAL A 39 2.12 -17.03 -1.47
C VAL A 39 2.06 -16.57 0.00
N ALA A 40 3.11 -16.90 0.76
CA ALA A 40 3.26 -16.45 2.15
C ALA A 40 3.20 -14.91 2.23
N PRO A 41 2.16 -14.32 2.85
CA PRO A 41 1.96 -12.87 2.76
C PRO A 41 3.04 -12.06 3.46
N ASP A 42 3.62 -12.61 4.54
CA ASP A 42 4.70 -11.96 5.29
C ASP A 42 5.92 -11.73 4.40
N GLN A 43 6.30 -12.71 3.57
CA GLN A 43 7.43 -12.54 2.63
C GLN A 43 7.19 -11.41 1.61
N ALA A 44 5.96 -11.28 1.12
CA ALA A 44 5.63 -10.23 0.15
C ALA A 44 5.60 -8.84 0.80
N VAL A 45 5.12 -8.73 2.04
CA VAL A 45 5.10 -7.47 2.80
C VAL A 45 6.50 -7.07 3.26
N ASP A 46 7.33 -8.02 3.70
CA ASP A 46 8.73 -7.75 4.06
C ASP A 46 9.50 -7.21 2.86
N ARG A 47 9.34 -7.84 1.68
CA ARG A 47 9.96 -7.33 0.45
C ARG A 47 9.46 -5.95 0.04
N LEU A 48 8.19 -5.63 0.29
CA LEU A 48 7.66 -4.28 0.08
C LEU A 48 8.35 -3.27 1.00
N ALA A 49 8.50 -3.60 2.29
CA ALA A 49 9.13 -2.74 3.28
C ALA A 49 10.63 -2.51 3.01
N GLU A 50 11.34 -3.56 2.60
CA GLU A 50 12.80 -3.52 2.41
C GLU A 50 13.21 -2.93 1.05
N ARG A 51 12.48 -3.25 -0.02
CA ARG A 51 12.93 -3.01 -1.41
C ARG A 51 11.88 -2.35 -2.29
N GLY A 52 10.73 -2.00 -1.72
CA GLY A 52 9.66 -1.30 -2.41
C GLY A 52 8.76 -2.21 -3.25
N LEU A 53 7.77 -1.57 -3.88
CA LEU A 53 6.66 -2.24 -4.55
C LEU A 53 7.10 -3.18 -5.68
N HIS A 54 8.04 -2.73 -6.52
CA HIS A 54 8.49 -3.52 -7.65
C HIS A 54 9.06 -4.88 -7.19
N ALA A 55 9.90 -4.88 -6.15
CA ALA A 55 10.48 -6.11 -5.62
C ALA A 55 9.45 -7.06 -5.03
N ALA A 56 8.41 -6.55 -4.36
CA ALA A 56 7.31 -7.36 -3.85
C ALA A 56 6.50 -7.99 -5.00
N LEU A 57 6.20 -7.23 -6.06
CA LEU A 57 5.49 -7.73 -7.23
C LEU A 57 6.32 -8.76 -8.02
N SER A 58 7.63 -8.55 -8.15
CA SER A 58 8.54 -9.53 -8.77
C SER A 58 8.54 -10.85 -8.00
N LEU A 59 8.65 -10.82 -6.65
CA LEU A 59 8.56 -12.02 -5.83
C LEU A 59 7.26 -12.80 -6.08
N LEU A 60 6.13 -12.08 -6.10
CA LEU A 60 4.82 -12.69 -6.36
C LEU A 60 4.72 -13.25 -7.79
N ALA A 61 5.28 -12.55 -8.78
CA ALA A 61 5.28 -12.99 -10.17
C ALA A 61 6.16 -14.21 -10.41
N GLU A 62 7.30 -14.32 -9.72
CA GLU A 62 8.17 -15.49 -9.74
C GLU A 62 7.45 -16.76 -9.23
N GLN A 63 6.54 -16.60 -8.26
CA GLN A 63 5.86 -17.73 -7.61
C GLN A 63 4.51 -18.07 -8.25
N ALA A 64 3.77 -17.08 -8.74
CA ALA A 64 2.40 -17.26 -9.22
C ALA A 64 2.16 -16.85 -10.68
N GLY A 65 3.21 -16.37 -11.38
CA GLY A 65 3.21 -16.08 -12.80
C GLY A 65 3.16 -14.58 -13.17
N PRO A 66 3.32 -14.24 -14.46
CA PRO A 66 3.56 -12.87 -14.91
C PRO A 66 2.35 -11.94 -14.85
N THR A 67 1.14 -12.46 -14.60
CA THR A 67 -0.10 -11.66 -14.59
C THR A 67 -0.32 -10.88 -13.28
N VAL A 68 0.54 -11.09 -12.28
CA VAL A 68 0.46 -10.48 -10.94
C VAL A 68 0.49 -8.96 -10.99
N GLU A 69 1.41 -8.37 -11.75
CA GLU A 69 1.55 -6.91 -11.86
C GLU A 69 0.30 -6.27 -12.48
N ALA A 70 -0.21 -6.85 -13.57
CA ALA A 70 -1.43 -6.38 -14.21
C ALA A 70 -2.64 -6.46 -13.26
N ARG A 71 -2.75 -7.55 -12.48
CA ARG A 71 -3.82 -7.73 -11.49
C ARG A 71 -3.71 -6.72 -10.35
N PHE A 72 -2.50 -6.41 -9.88
CA PHE A 72 -2.27 -5.38 -8.87
C PHE A 72 -2.67 -4.00 -9.38
N LEU A 73 -2.22 -3.60 -10.58
CA LEU A 73 -2.54 -2.31 -11.18
C LEU A 73 -4.05 -2.14 -11.42
N GLN A 74 -4.72 -3.19 -11.90
CA GLN A 74 -6.18 -3.18 -12.07
C GLN A 74 -6.90 -2.91 -10.75
N ARG A 75 -6.47 -3.53 -9.65
CA ARG A 75 -7.05 -3.32 -8.32
C ARG A 75 -6.80 -1.92 -7.79
N ARG A 76 -5.57 -1.39 -7.94
CA ARG A 76 -5.29 0.00 -7.56
C ARG A 76 -6.16 0.98 -8.34
N ALA A 77 -6.35 0.77 -9.65
CA ALA A 77 -7.22 1.60 -10.45
C ALA A 77 -8.68 1.54 -9.96
N GLN A 78 -9.19 0.35 -9.63
CA GLN A 78 -10.53 0.17 -9.06
C GLN A 78 -10.68 0.87 -7.70
N ALA A 79 -9.72 0.70 -6.79
CA ALA A 79 -9.73 1.35 -5.48
C ALA A 79 -9.72 2.89 -5.60
N ALA A 80 -8.94 3.43 -6.55
CA ALA A 80 -8.91 4.87 -6.84
C ALA A 80 -10.25 5.40 -7.37
N THR A 81 -10.98 4.59 -8.15
CA THR A 81 -12.34 4.97 -8.61
C THR A 81 -13.39 4.87 -7.51
N THR A 82 -13.25 3.94 -6.56
CA THR A 82 -14.18 3.78 -5.44
C THR A 82 -14.02 4.87 -4.37
N HIS A 83 -12.82 5.43 -4.21
CA HIS A 83 -12.54 6.50 -3.26
C HIS A 83 -12.85 7.92 -3.76
N ARG A 84 -13.52 8.08 -4.91
CA ARG A 84 -13.90 9.40 -5.42
C ARG A 84 -15.01 9.99 -4.53
N PRO A 85 -14.77 11.06 -3.75
CA PRO A 85 -15.86 11.77 -3.10
C PRO A 85 -16.72 12.41 -4.19
N LEU A 86 -18.04 12.30 -4.04
CA LEU A 86 -19.01 13.13 -4.75
C LEU A 86 -18.82 14.60 -4.35
#